data_AF-A0A3Q3KFH0-F1
#
_entry.id   AF-A0A3Q3KFH0-F1
#
_cell.length_a   1.000
_cell.length_b   1.000
_cell.length_c   1.000
_cell.angle_alpha   90.00
_cell.angle_beta   90.00
_cell.angle_gamma   90.00
#
_symmetry.space_group_name_H-M   'P 1'
#
loop_
_entity.id
_entity.type
_entity.pdbx_description
1 polymer ?
#
loop_
_entity_poly.entity_id
_entity_poly.type
_entity_poly.pdbx_seq_one_letter_code
_entity_poly.pdbx_strand_id
1 'polypeptide(L)'
;MLSALSRPLNSLRVSGALTKATVAMADALAKIPDVEIDPEGTFKYILIKVKVKDGDVHKDIVRGTKSAEYHNHIFDKVSPAMEALGMECKCLGGGKIEHNSQEKKLRVFGESTGFGKADHSVSAEKLKGAFSDYEITCGGS
;
A
#
# COMPACT_ATOMS: atom_id res chain seq x y z
N MET A 1 -66.51 27.18 -4.72
CA MET A 1 -65.81 28.22 -5.50
C MET A 1 -64.38 28.30 -4.98
N LEU A 2 -63.39 28.13 -5.88
CA LEU A 2 -62.06 28.78 -5.92
C LEU A 2 -61.24 28.82 -4.61
N SER A 3 -59.98 28.39 -4.50
CA SER A 3 -58.90 28.28 -5.47
C SER A 3 -57.70 27.54 -4.86
N ALA A 4 -56.93 26.90 -5.72
CA ALA A 4 -55.61 26.35 -5.46
C ALA A 4 -54.53 27.43 -5.22
N LEU A 5 -53.50 27.07 -4.44
CA LEU A 5 -52.11 27.54 -4.49
C LEU A 5 -51.26 26.35 -3.97
N SER A 6 -50.55 25.56 -4.80
CA SER A 6 -49.22 25.82 -5.39
C SER A 6 -48.17 26.13 -4.31
N ARG A 7 -47.03 25.45 -4.07
CA ARG A 7 -46.17 24.50 -4.80
C ARG A 7 -45.08 23.97 -3.81
N PRO A 8 -44.17 23.05 -4.21
CA PRO A 8 -43.46 22.11 -3.33
C PRO A 8 -41.98 22.44 -3.00
N LEU A 9 -41.36 21.51 -2.25
CA LEU A 9 -39.94 21.12 -2.25
C LEU A 9 -38.95 21.92 -1.36
N ASN A 10 -38.31 21.20 -0.42
CA ASN A 10 -36.84 21.17 -0.40
C ASN A 10 -36.35 19.80 0.10
N SER A 11 -36.34 18.84 -0.83
CA SER A 11 -35.45 17.68 -0.77
C SER A 11 -34.02 18.19 -0.79
N LEU A 12 -33.30 18.10 0.33
CA LEU A 12 -31.85 18.23 0.29
C LEU A 12 -31.30 17.06 -0.54
N ARG A 13 -31.01 17.34 -1.81
CA ARG A 13 -30.03 16.58 -2.58
C ARG A 13 -28.70 16.78 -1.89
N VAL A 14 -28.29 15.81 -1.08
CA VAL A 14 -26.88 15.63 -0.77
C VAL A 14 -26.25 15.05 -2.03
N SER A 15 -25.38 15.85 -2.65
CA SER A 15 -24.66 15.60 -3.88
C SER A 15 -23.92 14.25 -3.88
N GLY A 16 -24.54 13.21 -4.44
CA GLY A 16 -24.02 11.83 -4.52
C GLY A 16 -22.87 11.60 -5.51
N ALA A 17 -22.22 12.67 -6.01
CA ALA A 17 -21.07 12.55 -6.91
C ALA A 17 -19.73 12.47 -6.15
N LEU A 18 -19.62 13.12 -4.98
CA LEU A 18 -18.38 13.15 -4.18
C LEU A 18 -18.15 11.86 -3.36
N THR A 19 -19.21 11.12 -3.02
CA THR A 19 -19.11 9.88 -2.24
C THR A 19 -18.75 8.66 -3.09
N LYS A 20 -19.08 8.65 -4.39
CA LYS A 20 -18.84 7.49 -5.25
C LYS A 20 -17.39 7.37 -5.71
N ALA A 21 -16.75 8.51 -6.01
CA ALA A 21 -15.35 8.54 -6.39
C ALA A 21 -14.45 8.18 -5.21
N THR A 22 -14.68 8.75 -4.02
CA THR A 22 -13.90 8.46 -2.81
C THR A 22 -14.01 6.99 -2.37
N VAL A 23 -15.20 6.39 -2.47
CA VAL A 23 -15.40 4.95 -2.16
C VAL A 23 -14.74 4.04 -3.20
N ALA A 24 -14.84 4.35 -4.50
CA ALA A 24 -14.19 3.57 -5.54
C ALA A 24 -12.65 3.63 -5.45
N MET A 25 -12.10 4.79 -5.08
CA MET A 25 -10.66 4.97 -4.87
C MET A 25 -10.15 4.22 -3.62
N ALA A 26 -10.93 4.21 -2.54
CA ALA A 26 -10.61 3.43 -1.35
C ALA A 26 -10.68 1.92 -1.62
N ASP A 27 -11.66 1.46 -2.41
CA ASP A 27 -11.79 0.06 -2.82
C ASP A 27 -10.59 -0.40 -3.68
N ALA A 28 -10.10 0.46 -4.56
CA ALA A 28 -8.92 0.17 -5.37
C ALA A 28 -7.65 0.03 -4.50
N LEU A 29 -7.46 0.92 -3.50
CA LEU A 29 -6.38 0.77 -2.52
C LEU A 29 -6.54 -0.49 -1.65
N ALA A 30 -7.77 -0.88 -1.32
CA ALA A 30 -8.04 -2.09 -0.54
C ALA A 30 -7.71 -3.39 -1.31
N LYS A 31 -7.85 -3.39 -2.65
CA LYS A 31 -7.48 -4.54 -3.51
C LYS A 31 -5.98 -4.80 -3.56
N ILE A 32 -5.15 -3.78 -3.31
CA ILE A 32 -3.71 -3.92 -3.32
C ILE A 32 -3.27 -4.59 -2.01
N PRO A 33 -2.54 -5.71 -2.02
CA PRO A 33 -2.06 -6.30 -0.78
C PRO A 33 -1.05 -5.38 -0.11
N ASP A 34 -1.22 -5.13 1.19
CA ASP A 34 -0.32 -4.30 1.99
C ASP A 34 1.11 -4.87 2.04
N VAL A 35 1.25 -6.18 1.97
CA VAL A 35 2.53 -6.90 1.94
C VAL A 35 2.49 -7.96 0.86
N GLU A 36 3.51 -8.00 0.03
CA GLU A 36 3.71 -9.07 -0.95
C GLU A 36 5.21 -9.36 -1.00
N ILE A 37 5.57 -10.52 -0.46
CA ILE A 37 6.94 -10.99 -0.29
C ILE A 37 7.04 -12.46 -0.69
N ASP A 38 8.24 -12.89 -1.09
CA ASP A 38 8.53 -14.30 -1.35
C ASP A 38 8.31 -15.13 -0.07
N PRO A 39 7.77 -16.35 -0.14
CA PRO A 39 7.49 -17.18 1.04
C PRO A 39 8.74 -17.69 1.75
N GLU A 40 9.91 -17.63 1.13
CA GLU A 40 11.16 -18.08 1.75
C GLU A 40 12.42 -17.43 1.16
N GLY A 41 13.47 -17.38 1.98
CA GLY A 41 14.79 -16.89 1.63
C GLY A 41 15.02 -15.43 1.98
N THR A 42 16.20 -14.93 1.62
CA THR A 42 16.62 -13.55 1.89
C THR A 42 16.59 -12.76 0.59
N PHE A 43 15.80 -11.69 0.58
CA PHE A 43 15.58 -10.87 -0.60
C PHE A 43 15.46 -9.39 -0.26
N LYS A 44 15.52 -8.56 -1.30
CA LYS A 44 15.44 -7.12 -1.18
C LYS A 44 13.98 -6.72 -1.15
N TYR A 45 13.68 -5.68 -0.37
CA TYR A 45 12.33 -5.13 -0.30
C TYR A 45 12.38 -3.62 -0.37
N ILE A 46 11.29 -3.03 -0.85
CA ILE A 46 11.05 -1.59 -0.85
C ILE A 46 9.75 -1.27 -0.14
N LEU A 47 9.75 -0.13 0.55
CA LEU A 47 8.55 0.48 1.10
C LEU A 47 8.06 1.53 0.11
N ILE A 48 6.84 1.35 -0.39
CA ILE A 48 6.25 2.24 -1.39
C ILE A 48 4.99 2.85 -0.80
N LYS A 49 4.89 4.18 -0.80
CA LYS A 49 3.65 4.89 -0.54
C LYS A 49 2.86 5.00 -1.83
N VAL A 50 1.71 4.33 -1.89
CA VAL A 50 0.79 4.39 -3.02
C VAL A 50 -0.32 5.34 -2.65
N LYS A 51 -0.47 6.43 -3.40
CA LYS A 51 -1.56 7.40 -3.24
C LYS A 51 -2.42 7.42 -4.49
N VAL A 52 -3.66 7.85 -4.35
CA VAL A 52 -4.56 7.99 -5.50
C VAL A 52 -4.25 9.31 -6.21
N LYS A 53 -4.19 9.33 -7.57
CA LYS A 53 -3.86 10.57 -8.32
C LYS A 53 -4.84 11.72 -8.05
N ASP A 54 -6.09 11.40 -7.77
CA ASP A 54 -7.20 12.35 -7.53
C ASP A 54 -7.62 12.43 -6.05
N GLY A 55 -6.80 11.92 -5.11
CA GLY A 55 -7.18 11.82 -3.70
C GLY A 55 -6.05 12.10 -2.73
N ASP A 56 -6.42 12.45 -1.50
CA ASP A 56 -5.48 12.59 -0.37
C ASP A 56 -5.17 11.24 0.31
N VAL A 57 -5.93 10.20 -0.06
CA VAL A 57 -5.78 8.85 0.50
C VAL A 57 -4.52 8.20 -0.04
N HIS A 58 -3.68 7.74 0.88
CA HIS A 58 -2.47 7.00 0.60
C HIS A 58 -2.37 5.76 1.47
N LYS A 59 -1.61 4.78 0.99
CA LYS A 59 -1.33 3.53 1.67
C LYS A 59 0.12 3.13 1.47
N ASP A 60 0.78 2.80 2.56
CA ASP A 60 2.13 2.25 2.53
C ASP A 60 2.06 0.74 2.31
N ILE A 61 2.77 0.26 1.29
CA ILE A 61 2.88 -1.15 0.94
C ILE A 61 4.33 -1.62 0.96
N VAL A 62 4.50 -2.88 1.34
CA VAL A 62 5.79 -3.57 1.34
C VAL A 62 5.83 -4.52 0.15
N ARG A 63 6.85 -4.36 -0.68
CA ARG A 63 7.07 -5.24 -1.84
C ARG A 63 8.48 -5.80 -1.80
N GLY A 64 8.59 -7.13 -1.85
CA GLY A 64 9.86 -7.84 -1.84
C GLY A 64 9.79 -9.09 -2.70
N THR A 65 10.85 -9.41 -3.43
CA THR A 65 10.91 -10.65 -4.20
C THR A 65 12.35 -11.08 -4.38
N LYS A 66 12.59 -12.39 -4.35
CA LYS A 66 13.92 -12.97 -4.54
C LYS A 66 14.42 -12.82 -5.97
N SER A 67 13.51 -12.73 -6.95
CA SER A 67 13.85 -12.50 -8.35
C SER A 67 14.36 -11.09 -8.65
N ALA A 68 14.21 -10.15 -7.71
CA ALA A 68 14.74 -8.80 -7.90
C ALA A 68 16.20 -8.71 -7.44
N GLU A 69 17.09 -8.52 -8.40
CA GLU A 69 18.50 -8.25 -8.11
C GLU A 69 18.71 -6.89 -7.42
N TYR A 70 17.85 -5.91 -7.71
CA TYR A 70 17.92 -4.56 -7.16
C TYR A 70 16.55 -4.05 -6.72
N HIS A 71 16.54 -3.10 -5.78
CA HIS A 71 15.33 -2.41 -5.32
C HIS A 71 14.55 -1.74 -6.47
N ASN A 72 15.28 -1.17 -7.44
CA ASN A 72 14.69 -0.55 -8.63
C ASN A 72 13.84 -1.52 -9.44
N HIS A 73 14.24 -2.79 -9.54
CA HIS A 73 13.50 -3.78 -10.33
C HIS A 73 12.13 -4.10 -9.73
N ILE A 74 12.02 -4.03 -8.39
CA ILE A 74 10.74 -4.19 -7.69
C ILE A 74 9.85 -2.97 -7.99
N PHE A 75 10.42 -1.76 -7.89
CA PHE A 75 9.68 -0.53 -8.14
C PHE A 75 9.20 -0.43 -9.59
N ASP A 76 10.06 -0.76 -10.55
CA ASP A 76 9.77 -0.72 -11.99
C ASP A 76 8.65 -1.69 -12.41
N LYS A 77 8.49 -2.80 -11.68
CA LYS A 77 7.35 -3.72 -11.87
C LYS A 77 6.06 -3.21 -11.24
N VAL A 78 6.16 -2.62 -10.05
CA VAL A 78 4.98 -2.19 -9.28
C VAL A 78 4.42 -0.86 -9.81
N SER A 79 5.28 0.06 -10.22
CA SER A 79 4.92 1.39 -10.69
C SER A 79 3.89 1.39 -11.83
N PRO A 80 4.12 0.71 -12.97
CA PRO A 80 3.16 0.69 -14.05
C PRO A 80 1.85 -0.02 -13.66
N ALA A 81 1.89 -1.02 -12.78
CA ALA A 81 0.68 -1.69 -12.28
C ALA A 81 -0.18 -0.73 -11.44
N MET A 82 0.45 0.10 -10.60
CA MET A 82 -0.25 1.13 -9.82
C MET A 82 -0.76 2.27 -10.71
N GLU A 83 0.04 2.72 -11.67
CA GLU A 83 -0.37 3.77 -12.59
C GLU A 83 -1.54 3.35 -13.49
N ALA A 84 -1.58 2.08 -13.92
CA ALA A 84 -2.72 1.52 -14.65
C ALA A 84 -4.01 1.54 -13.84
N LEU A 85 -3.92 1.51 -12.50
CA LEU A 85 -5.06 1.67 -11.59
C LEU A 85 -5.36 3.14 -11.27
N GLY A 86 -4.64 4.11 -11.86
CA GLY A 86 -4.81 5.53 -11.58
C GLY A 86 -4.17 5.99 -10.27
N MET A 87 -3.19 5.24 -9.76
CA MET A 87 -2.47 5.55 -8.52
C MET A 87 -1.06 6.03 -8.81
N GLU A 88 -0.48 6.74 -7.84
CA GLU A 88 0.89 7.21 -7.86
C GLU A 88 1.66 6.52 -6.74
N CYS A 89 2.79 5.91 -7.09
CA CYS A 89 3.66 5.18 -6.17
C CYS A 89 4.94 5.97 -5.91
N LYS A 90 5.28 6.12 -4.63
CA LYS A 90 6.48 6.82 -4.18
C LYS A 90 7.33 5.87 -3.34
N CYS A 91 8.56 5.61 -3.78
CA CYS A 91 9.50 4.84 -2.98
C CYS A 91 9.93 5.67 -1.77
N LEU A 92 9.68 5.15 -0.56
CA LEU A 92 10.11 5.76 0.71
C LEU A 92 11.48 5.25 1.17
N GLY A 93 11.98 4.18 0.55
CA GLY A 93 13.25 3.55 0.88
C GLY A 93 13.20 2.04 0.66
N GLY A 94 14.27 1.34 1.05
CA GLY A 94 14.26 -0.11 1.08
C GLY A 94 15.21 -0.73 2.09
N GLY A 95 15.32 -2.04 2.02
CA GLY A 95 16.20 -2.85 2.84
C GLY A 95 16.19 -4.31 2.36
N LYS A 96 16.41 -5.23 3.29
CA LYS A 96 16.34 -6.68 3.08
C LYS A 96 15.35 -7.29 4.07
N ILE A 97 14.63 -8.30 3.58
CA ILE A 97 13.78 -9.17 4.37
C ILE A 97 14.35 -10.57 4.25
N GLU A 98 14.57 -11.20 5.39
CA GLU A 98 14.84 -12.62 5.51
C GLU A 98 13.56 -13.30 5.97
N HIS A 99 12.99 -14.13 5.09
CA HIS A 99 11.79 -14.90 5.36
C HIS A 99 12.17 -16.36 5.55
N ASN A 100 11.97 -16.87 6.76
CA ASN A 100 12.24 -18.25 7.10
C ASN A 100 10.91 -18.96 7.42
N SER A 101 10.33 -19.61 6.42
CA SER A 101 9.05 -20.34 6.55
C SER A 101 9.16 -21.53 7.50
N GLN A 102 10.34 -22.14 7.64
CA GLN A 102 10.57 -23.27 8.55
C GLN A 102 10.49 -22.84 10.02
N GLU A 103 11.13 -21.73 10.38
CA GLU A 103 11.11 -21.19 11.74
C GLU A 103 9.95 -20.22 11.98
N LYS A 104 9.17 -19.92 10.95
CA LYS A 104 8.17 -18.84 10.93
C LYS A 104 8.76 -17.51 11.42
N LYS A 105 9.95 -17.16 10.95
CA LYS A 105 10.66 -15.93 11.33
C LYS A 105 10.81 -15.00 10.14
N LEU A 106 10.55 -13.72 10.38
CA LEU A 106 10.69 -12.65 9.41
C LEU A 106 11.61 -11.58 9.99
N ARG A 107 12.75 -11.35 9.35
CA ARG A 107 13.72 -10.35 9.81
C ARG A 107 13.88 -9.25 8.78
N VAL A 108 13.58 -8.02 9.19
CA VAL A 108 13.72 -6.81 8.38
C VAL A 108 14.99 -6.07 8.80
N PHE A 109 15.92 -5.85 7.88
CA PHE A 109 17.21 -5.22 8.17
C PHE A 109 17.89 -4.61 6.94
N GLY A 110 18.95 -3.83 7.19
CA GLY A 110 19.77 -3.21 6.15
C GLY A 110 19.09 -2.06 5.43
N GLU A 111 19.70 -1.54 4.38
CA GLU A 111 19.22 -0.36 3.65
C GLU A 111 19.29 -0.57 2.13
N SER A 112 18.59 0.28 1.38
CA SER A 112 18.72 0.31 -0.07
C SER A 112 19.82 1.27 -0.50
N THR A 113 20.78 0.79 -1.31
CA THR A 113 21.83 1.64 -1.88
C THR A 113 21.28 2.73 -2.82
N GLY A 114 20.13 2.49 -3.47
CA GLY A 114 19.52 3.44 -4.40
C GLY A 114 18.53 4.40 -3.74
N PHE A 115 17.71 3.90 -2.80
CA PHE A 115 16.60 4.66 -2.21
C PHE A 115 16.82 5.06 -0.75
N GLY A 116 17.92 4.62 -0.13
CA GLY A 116 18.18 4.80 1.29
C GLY A 116 17.43 3.80 2.19
N LYS A 117 17.54 4.03 3.49
CA LYS A 117 16.94 3.20 4.54
C LYS A 117 15.44 3.45 4.65
N ALA A 118 14.64 2.40 4.44
CA ALA A 118 13.21 2.45 4.71
C ALA A 118 12.90 2.48 6.21
N ASP A 119 11.66 2.89 6.52
CA ASP A 119 11.12 2.75 7.86
C ASP A 119 10.79 1.27 8.15
N HIS A 120 11.74 0.59 8.80
CA HIS A 120 11.60 -0.84 9.11
C HIS A 120 10.48 -1.09 10.12
N SER A 121 10.15 -0.12 11.00
CA SER A 121 9.01 -0.24 11.92
C SER A 121 7.69 -0.34 11.16
N VAL A 122 7.46 0.57 10.20
CA VAL A 122 6.25 0.54 9.35
C VAL A 122 6.19 -0.77 8.57
N SER A 123 7.32 -1.20 8.02
CA SER A 123 7.41 -2.44 7.26
C SER A 123 7.09 -3.66 8.12
N ALA A 124 7.61 -3.70 9.35
CA ALA A 124 7.40 -4.78 10.31
C ALA A 124 5.95 -4.84 10.80
N GLU A 125 5.30 -3.70 11.03
CA GLU A 125 3.88 -3.65 11.41
C GLU A 125 2.98 -4.22 10.32
N LYS A 126 3.27 -3.87 9.06
CA LYS A 126 2.57 -4.43 7.88
C LYS A 126 2.78 -5.94 7.78
N LEU A 127 4.02 -6.39 7.97
CA LEU A 127 4.36 -7.81 7.99
C LEU A 127 3.65 -8.55 9.13
N LYS A 128 3.55 -7.97 10.33
CA LYS A 128 2.79 -8.55 11.46
C LYS A 128 1.31 -8.72 11.15
N GLY A 129 0.72 -7.77 10.42
CA GLY A 129 -0.66 -7.85 9.94
C GLY A 129 -0.87 -8.98 8.94
N ALA A 130 0.06 -9.18 8.01
CA ALA A 130 -0.03 -10.24 6.99
C ALA A 130 0.40 -11.63 7.51
N PHE A 131 1.38 -11.68 8.41
CA PHE A 131 2.00 -12.88 8.95
C PHE A 131 1.90 -12.90 10.48
N SER A 132 0.67 -12.92 11.01
CA SER A 132 0.47 -12.87 12.47
C SER A 132 0.98 -14.09 13.23
N ASP A 133 1.20 -15.21 12.53
CA ASP A 133 1.78 -16.45 13.08
C ASP A 133 3.32 -16.45 13.05
N TYR A 134 3.94 -15.41 12.47
CA TYR A 134 5.39 -15.30 12.33
C TYR A 134 5.98 -14.37 13.40
N GLU A 135 7.23 -14.63 13.76
CA GLU A 135 8.04 -13.73 14.58
C GLU A 135 8.72 -12.69 13.68
N ILE A 136 8.11 -11.50 13.61
CA ILE A 136 8.67 -10.36 12.88
C ILE A 136 9.62 -9.58 13.78
N THR A 137 10.88 -9.46 13.36
CA THR A 137 11.90 -8.62 13.99
C THR A 137 12.39 -7.56 13.00
N CYS A 138 12.56 -6.32 13.46
CA CYS A 138 13.20 -5.26 12.69
C CYS A 138 14.45 -4.76 13.43
N GLY A 139 15.58 -4.71 12.73
CA GLY A 139 16.86 -4.32 13.33
C GLY A 139 17.66 -3.41 12.40
N GLY A 140 18.09 -2.26 12.93
CA GLY A 140 18.95 -1.30 12.26
C GLY A 140 19.37 -0.21 13.23
N SER A 141 20.49 -0.45 13.93
CA SER A 141 21.28 0.60 14.57
C SER A 141 22.07 1.37 13.52
#